data_AF-A0A6N0BUR7-F1
#
_entry.id   AF-A0A6N0BUR7-F1
#
_cell.length_a   1.000
_cell.length_b   1.000
_cell.length_c   1.000
_cell.angle_alpha   90.00
_cell.angle_beta   90.00
_cell.angle_gamma   90.00
#
_symmetry.space_group_name_H-M   'P 1'
#
loop_
_entity.id
_entity.type
_entity.pdbx_description
1 polymer ?
#
loop_
_entity_poly.entity_id
_entity_poly.type
_entity_poly.pdbx_seq_one_letter_code
_entity_poly.pdbx_strand_id
1 'polypeptide(L)'
;MRPQPALLSYLGNWCAARCRCAMKWRMAGETTESLRMMAPTVSGSPAFAMGTTWMWGAVSGCCAIWRGALSAQVKKVHQTYYLPSMTGIATAIYENLASPPVVGEVERHRAHMAQQLAGAERLQGTYPYTLARSFKAYRLNKFLHDMVAPAHRAAFKRDEETSFTEAGLSEEEKALLRRRDWRGLIHYGCIFFGLEKFGAVVGVSNLHIYAAMRGESLEAFQKTRNSPVLYSVASTEAGKKDWSETR
;
A
#
# COMPACT_ATOMS: atom_id res chain seq x y z
N MET A 1 23.61 42.80 -22.33
CA MET A 1 24.08 41.66 -21.50
C MET A 1 23.07 40.53 -21.64
N ARG A 2 23.57 39.31 -21.87
CA ARG A 2 22.85 38.14 -22.39
C ARG A 2 21.88 37.53 -21.38
N PRO A 3 20.72 36.98 -21.80
CA PRO A 3 20.03 35.95 -21.03
C PRO A 3 20.66 34.58 -21.32
N GLN A 4 21.05 33.83 -20.28
CA GLN A 4 21.44 32.42 -20.41
C GLN A 4 20.20 31.51 -20.33
N PRO A 5 20.02 30.55 -21.26
CA PRO A 5 18.97 29.55 -21.20
C PRO A 5 19.55 28.20 -20.74
N ALA A 6 19.18 27.69 -19.56
CA ALA A 6 19.50 26.30 -19.20
C ALA A 6 18.70 25.82 -17.98
N LEU A 7 17.43 25.44 -18.17
CA LEU A 7 16.72 24.59 -17.19
C LEU A 7 15.61 23.71 -17.79
N LEU A 8 15.62 23.52 -19.11
CA LEU A 8 14.73 22.59 -19.82
C LEU A 8 15.44 21.38 -20.44
N SER A 9 16.76 21.26 -20.30
CA SER A 9 17.55 20.16 -20.90
C SER A 9 17.83 18.98 -19.96
N TYR A 10 17.50 19.05 -18.67
CA TYR A 10 17.84 18.00 -17.70
C TYR A 10 16.77 16.93 -17.47
N LEU A 11 15.51 17.19 -17.84
CA LEU A 11 14.43 16.20 -17.71
C LEU A 11 14.25 15.29 -18.95
N GLY A 12 14.79 15.70 -20.11
CA GLY A 12 14.70 14.91 -21.36
C GLY A 12 15.74 13.79 -21.49
N ASN A 13 16.88 13.89 -20.83
CA ASN A 13 18.00 12.94 -21.02
C ASN A 13 17.97 11.71 -20.11
N TRP A 14 17.19 11.72 -19.04
CA TRP A 14 17.06 10.55 -18.15
C TRP A 14 16.15 9.45 -18.74
N CYS A 15 15.13 9.82 -19.52
CA CYS A 15 14.26 8.87 -20.20
C CYS A 15 14.98 8.21 -21.40
N ALA A 16 15.85 8.95 -22.11
CA ALA A 16 16.58 8.44 -23.27
C ALA A 16 17.77 7.51 -22.91
N ALA A 17 18.38 7.66 -21.73
CA ALA A 17 19.52 6.84 -21.32
C ALA A 17 19.10 5.41 -20.89
N ARG A 18 17.94 5.25 -20.24
CA ARG A 18 17.41 3.93 -19.88
C ARG A 18 16.83 3.16 -21.07
N CYS A 19 16.25 3.85 -22.05
CA CYS A 19 15.80 3.21 -23.30
C CYS A 19 16.96 2.66 -24.15
N ARG A 20 18.16 3.23 -24.07
CA ARG A 20 19.33 2.72 -24.83
C ARG A 20 19.95 1.44 -24.25
N CYS A 21 19.81 1.16 -22.95
CA CYS A 21 20.21 -0.14 -22.39
C CYS A 21 19.24 -1.27 -22.77
N ALA A 22 17.94 -0.98 -22.90
CA ALA A 22 16.97 -1.96 -23.38
C ALA A 22 17.15 -2.32 -24.87
N MET A 23 17.74 -1.43 -25.68
CA MET A 23 18.01 -1.68 -27.10
C MET A 23 19.29 -2.46 -27.39
N LYS A 24 20.20 -2.63 -26.42
CA LYS A 24 21.47 -3.37 -26.62
C LYS A 24 21.36 -4.89 -26.47
N TRP A 25 20.15 -5.41 -26.22
CA TRP A 25 19.81 -6.84 -26.29
C TRP A 25 19.31 -7.29 -27.67
N ARG A 26 19.40 -6.42 -28.68
CA ARG A 26 19.39 -6.83 -30.09
C ARG A 26 20.83 -7.01 -30.54
N MET A 27 21.11 -8.13 -31.22
CA MET A 27 22.40 -8.55 -31.80
C MET A 27 23.21 -9.55 -30.96
N ALA A 28 22.54 -10.56 -30.40
CA ALA A 28 23.16 -11.87 -30.16
C ALA A 28 22.22 -12.97 -30.67
N GLY A 29 22.23 -13.15 -32.00
CA GLY A 29 22.35 -14.46 -32.65
C GLY A 29 21.41 -15.63 -32.36
N GLU A 30 20.37 -15.51 -31.54
CA GLU A 30 19.41 -16.61 -31.33
C GLU A 30 17.99 -16.15 -31.67
N THR A 31 17.45 -16.84 -32.65
CA THR A 31 16.25 -16.59 -33.42
C THR A 31 15.03 -16.18 -32.58
N THR A 32 14.38 -15.11 -33.01
CA THR A 32 12.99 -14.68 -32.75
C THR A 32 11.92 -15.70 -33.19
N GLU A 33 12.24 -16.98 -33.12
CA GLU A 33 11.43 -18.09 -33.62
C GLU A 33 10.78 -18.89 -32.47
N SER A 34 11.32 -18.79 -31.25
CA SER A 34 10.78 -19.49 -30.08
C SER A 34 9.48 -18.90 -29.52
N LEU A 35 9.17 -17.62 -29.77
CA LEU A 35 7.92 -16.98 -29.35
C LEU A 35 6.84 -16.90 -30.45
N ARG A 36 7.16 -17.31 -31.69
CA ARG A 36 6.19 -17.33 -32.80
C ARG A 36 5.36 -18.62 -32.89
N MET A 37 5.71 -19.68 -32.16
CA MET A 37 5.08 -21.00 -32.30
C MET A 37 3.76 -21.20 -31.52
N MET A 38 3.08 -20.16 -31.03
CA MET A 38 1.80 -20.30 -30.31
C MET A 38 0.76 -19.23 -30.65
N ALA A 39 0.68 -18.81 -31.91
CA ALA A 39 -0.48 -18.05 -32.39
C ALA A 39 -1.15 -18.83 -33.53
N PRO A 40 -2.31 -19.47 -33.31
CA PRO A 40 -3.10 -19.93 -34.44
C PRO A 40 -3.54 -18.69 -35.23
N THR A 41 -3.17 -18.62 -36.50
CA THR A 41 -3.68 -17.62 -37.43
C THR A 41 -5.16 -17.87 -37.66
N VAL A 42 -6.01 -17.31 -36.79
CA VAL A 42 -7.45 -17.25 -37.01
C VAL A 42 -7.72 -16.05 -37.91
N SER A 43 -8.00 -16.31 -39.18
CA SER A 43 -8.47 -15.31 -40.14
C SER A 43 -9.89 -14.87 -39.76
N GLY A 44 -10.03 -13.76 -39.04
CA GLY A 44 -11.33 -13.17 -38.72
C GLY A 44 -11.24 -11.86 -37.93
N SER A 45 -11.63 -10.76 -38.59
CA SER A 45 -11.93 -9.41 -38.08
C SER A 45 -10.91 -8.68 -37.17
N PRO A 46 -10.47 -7.45 -37.54
CA PRO A 46 -9.39 -6.73 -36.84
C PRO A 46 -9.71 -6.30 -35.40
N ALA A 47 -11.00 -6.18 -35.04
CA ALA A 47 -11.41 -5.84 -33.67
C ALA A 47 -11.19 -6.99 -32.67
N PHE A 48 -11.28 -8.24 -33.13
CA PHE A 48 -11.10 -9.42 -32.28
C PHE A 48 -9.62 -9.67 -31.97
N ALA A 49 -8.74 -9.41 -32.95
CA ALA A 49 -7.30 -9.57 -32.83
C ALA A 49 -6.66 -8.62 -31.80
N MET A 50 -7.17 -7.39 -31.64
CA MET A 50 -6.66 -6.46 -30.62
C MET A 50 -6.98 -6.97 -29.20
N GLY A 51 -8.22 -7.36 -28.91
CA GLY A 51 -8.63 -7.82 -27.57
C GLY A 51 -7.86 -9.05 -27.09
N THR A 52 -7.61 -10.02 -27.98
CA THR A 52 -6.79 -11.20 -27.65
C THR A 52 -5.31 -10.86 -27.43
N THR A 53 -4.74 -9.94 -28.20
CA THR A 53 -3.31 -9.57 -28.06
C THR A 53 -3.02 -8.91 -26.70
N TRP A 54 -3.92 -8.05 -26.21
CA TRP A 54 -3.77 -7.39 -24.90
C TRP A 54 -3.90 -8.34 -23.71
N MET A 55 -4.87 -9.28 -23.75
CA MET A 55 -5.06 -10.28 -22.69
C MET A 55 -3.87 -11.25 -22.61
N TRP A 56 -3.35 -11.69 -23.75
CA TRP A 56 -2.14 -12.52 -23.80
C TRP A 56 -0.89 -11.76 -23.33
N GLY A 57 -0.76 -10.47 -23.66
CA GLY A 57 0.34 -9.62 -23.19
C GLY A 57 0.39 -9.42 -21.67
N ALA A 58 -0.77 -9.22 -21.02
CA ALA A 58 -0.86 -9.04 -19.57
C ALA A 58 -0.56 -10.33 -18.78
N VAL A 59 -1.11 -11.47 -19.21
CA VAL A 59 -0.87 -12.77 -18.55
C VAL A 59 0.57 -13.24 -18.78
N SER A 60 1.15 -12.97 -19.95
CA SER A 60 2.57 -13.26 -20.23
C SER A 60 3.52 -12.48 -19.32
N GLY A 61 3.14 -11.26 -18.90
CA GLY A 61 3.90 -10.48 -17.91
C GLY A 61 3.98 -11.18 -16.55
N CYS A 62 2.86 -11.72 -16.05
CA CYS A 62 2.85 -12.52 -14.82
C CYS A 62 3.73 -13.78 -14.96
N CYS A 63 3.65 -14.47 -16.10
CA CYS A 63 4.49 -15.63 -16.39
C CYS A 63 5.98 -15.26 -16.40
N ALA A 64 6.35 -14.08 -16.91
CA ALA A 64 7.73 -13.59 -16.90
C ALA A 64 8.22 -13.26 -15.49
N ILE A 65 7.39 -12.63 -14.65
CA ILE A 65 7.71 -12.38 -13.23
C ILE A 65 7.96 -13.71 -12.50
N TRP A 66 7.07 -14.68 -12.71
CA TRP A 66 7.21 -16.00 -12.09
C TRP A 66 8.46 -16.73 -12.59
N ARG A 67 8.74 -16.74 -13.90
CA ARG A 67 9.96 -17.33 -14.46
C ARG A 67 11.22 -16.64 -13.94
N GLY A 68 11.18 -15.31 -13.76
CA GLY A 68 12.29 -14.51 -13.22
C GLY A 68 12.61 -14.79 -11.75
N ALA A 69 11.66 -15.35 -10.98
CA ALA A 69 11.89 -15.76 -9.60
C ALA A 69 12.58 -17.14 -9.48
N LEU A 70 12.65 -17.92 -10.56
CA LEU A 70 13.33 -19.22 -10.62
C LEU A 70 14.80 -19.04 -11.06
N SER A 71 15.63 -20.08 -10.84
CA SER A 71 17.02 -20.07 -11.32
C SER A 71 17.13 -19.92 -12.84
N ALA A 72 18.31 -19.51 -13.32
CA ALA A 72 18.58 -19.40 -14.75
C ALA A 72 18.30 -20.72 -15.51
N GLN A 73 18.61 -21.85 -14.87
CA GLN A 73 18.25 -23.19 -15.36
C GLN A 73 17.07 -23.74 -14.57
N VAL A 74 16.09 -24.30 -15.27
CA VAL A 74 14.93 -24.98 -14.69
C VAL A 74 14.68 -26.27 -15.46
N LYS A 75 14.18 -27.31 -14.79
CA LYS A 75 13.79 -28.55 -15.44
C LYS A 75 12.28 -28.56 -15.65
N LYS A 76 11.84 -28.67 -16.90
CA LYS A 76 10.43 -28.82 -17.25
C LYS A 76 9.96 -30.23 -16.90
N VAL A 77 9.15 -30.33 -15.85
CA VAL A 77 8.57 -31.59 -15.38
C VAL A 77 7.33 -31.93 -16.20
N HIS A 78 6.51 -30.92 -16.50
CA HIS A 78 5.26 -31.11 -17.20
C HIS A 78 4.92 -29.88 -18.04
N GLN A 79 4.29 -30.10 -19.18
CA GLN A 79 3.68 -29.06 -19.99
C GLN A 79 2.47 -29.62 -20.71
N THR A 80 1.36 -28.91 -20.62
CA THR A 80 0.15 -29.20 -21.39
C THR A 80 -0.37 -27.92 -22.02
N TYR A 81 -1.00 -28.08 -23.18
CA TYR A 81 -1.70 -27.03 -23.87
C TYR A 81 -2.95 -27.62 -24.50
N TYR A 82 -4.10 -27.01 -24.23
CA TYR A 82 -5.33 -27.35 -24.92
C TYR A 82 -6.19 -26.09 -25.09
N LEU A 83 -6.90 -26.04 -26.22
CA LEU A 83 -7.72 -24.89 -26.62
C LEU A 83 -9.14 -25.39 -26.95
N PRO A 84 -10.01 -25.55 -25.94
CA PRO A 84 -11.36 -26.05 -26.16
C PRO A 84 -12.33 -24.97 -26.66
N SER A 85 -11.92 -23.69 -26.58
CA SER A 85 -12.70 -22.53 -27.00
C SER A 85 -11.76 -21.34 -27.29
N MET A 86 -12.01 -20.16 -26.75
CA MET A 86 -11.28 -18.92 -27.08
C MET A 86 -9.98 -18.71 -26.30
N THR A 87 -9.81 -19.35 -25.14
CA THR A 87 -8.62 -19.19 -24.28
C THR A 87 -7.75 -20.43 -24.32
N GLY A 88 -6.48 -20.25 -24.70
CA GLY A 88 -5.49 -21.32 -24.66
C GLY A 88 -5.15 -21.66 -23.21
N ILE A 89 -5.53 -22.84 -22.76
CA ILE A 89 -5.23 -23.31 -21.41
C ILE A 89 -3.88 -24.02 -21.49
N ALA A 90 -2.85 -23.30 -21.04
CA ALA A 90 -1.50 -23.82 -20.90
C ALA A 90 -1.21 -24.09 -19.42
N THR A 91 -0.57 -25.22 -19.11
CA THR A 91 0.04 -25.46 -17.80
C THR A 91 1.48 -25.84 -18.00
N ALA A 92 2.38 -25.26 -17.20
CA ALA A 92 3.80 -25.62 -17.18
C ALA A 92 4.22 -25.80 -15.73
N ILE A 93 4.91 -26.91 -15.45
CA ILE A 93 5.48 -27.20 -14.13
C ILE A 93 7.00 -27.28 -14.29
N TYR A 94 7.71 -26.42 -13.56
CA TYR A 94 9.16 -26.38 -13.54
C TYR A 94 9.68 -26.79 -12.17
N GLU A 95 10.69 -27.67 -12.16
CA GLU A 95 11.54 -27.94 -11.02
C GLU A 95 12.67 -26.90 -10.99
N ASN A 96 12.79 -26.21 -9.86
CA ASN A 96 13.78 -25.16 -9.66
C ASN A 96 15.14 -25.80 -9.33
N LEU A 97 16.17 -25.51 -10.14
CA LEU A 97 17.51 -26.08 -9.98
C LEU A 97 18.48 -25.11 -9.27
N ALA A 98 17.94 -24.24 -8.42
CA ALA A 98 18.73 -23.27 -7.68
C ALA A 98 19.55 -23.95 -6.59
N SER A 99 20.83 -23.61 -6.50
CA SER A 99 21.64 -23.93 -5.32
C SER A 99 21.11 -23.16 -4.09
N PRO A 100 21.30 -23.69 -2.87
CA PRO A 100 20.97 -22.97 -1.65
C PRO A 100 21.68 -21.60 -1.60
N PRO A 101 21.02 -20.56 -1.06
CA PRO A 101 21.61 -19.23 -1.00
C PRO A 101 22.81 -19.20 -0.05
N VAL A 102 23.85 -18.46 -0.42
CA VAL A 102 25.04 -18.28 0.42
C VAL A 102 24.68 -17.41 1.62
N VAL A 103 25.02 -17.85 2.85
CA VAL A 103 24.64 -17.17 4.10
C VAL A 103 24.99 -15.68 4.09
N GLY A 104 26.21 -15.32 3.67
CA GLY A 104 26.64 -13.93 3.61
C GLY A 104 25.88 -13.06 2.59
N GLU A 105 25.34 -13.64 1.52
CA GLU A 105 24.46 -12.91 0.58
C GLU A 105 23.09 -12.63 1.19
N VAL A 106 22.53 -13.62 1.90
CA VAL A 106 21.26 -13.48 2.62
C VAL A 106 21.36 -12.39 3.68
N GLU A 107 22.46 -12.37 4.44
CA GLU A 107 22.70 -11.35 5.46
C GLU A 107 22.83 -9.95 4.87
N ARG A 108 23.63 -9.79 3.80
CA ARG A 108 23.73 -8.50 3.08
C ARG A 108 22.38 -8.04 2.55
N HIS A 109 21.58 -8.96 1.99
CA HIS A 109 20.25 -8.64 1.49
C HIS A 109 19.31 -8.20 2.62
N ARG A 110 19.32 -8.91 3.76
CA ARG A 110 18.53 -8.52 4.96
C ARG A 110 18.95 -7.16 5.50
N ALA A 111 20.26 -6.89 5.58
CA ALA A 111 20.77 -5.59 6.02
C ALA A 111 20.33 -4.46 5.08
N HIS A 112 20.36 -4.70 3.76
CA HIS A 112 19.88 -3.73 2.78
C HIS A 112 18.37 -3.47 2.90
N MET A 113 17.54 -4.51 3.06
CA MET A 113 16.09 -4.34 3.28
C MET A 113 15.79 -3.53 4.56
N ALA A 114 16.55 -3.74 5.62
CA ALA A 114 16.37 -3.05 6.90
C ALA A 114 16.91 -1.61 6.92
N GLN A 115 17.73 -1.22 5.93
CA GLN A 115 18.49 0.03 5.94
C GLN A 115 17.64 1.28 6.18
N GLN A 116 16.43 1.36 5.62
CA GLN A 116 15.59 2.56 5.70
C GLN A 116 14.99 2.78 7.10
N LEU A 117 14.79 1.72 7.87
CA LEU A 117 14.24 1.79 9.23
C LEU A 117 15.32 1.62 10.30
N ALA A 118 16.59 1.47 9.92
CA ALA A 118 17.69 1.29 10.85
C ALA A 118 17.79 2.49 11.81
N GLY A 119 17.67 2.24 13.11
CA GLY A 119 17.75 3.28 14.13
C GLY A 119 16.45 4.02 14.40
N ALA A 120 15.34 3.70 13.70
CA ALA A 120 14.03 4.31 13.93
C ALA A 120 13.49 4.00 15.33
N GLU A 121 13.90 2.88 15.92
CA GLU A 121 13.57 2.47 17.29
C GLU A 121 14.12 3.42 18.37
N ARG A 122 15.11 4.27 18.03
CA ARG A 122 15.65 5.28 18.96
C ARG A 122 14.77 6.52 19.07
N LEU A 123 13.81 6.70 18.16
CA LEU A 123 12.89 7.82 18.17
C LEU A 123 11.82 7.60 19.26
N GLN A 124 11.99 8.29 20.38
CA GLN A 124 11.04 8.21 21.51
C GLN A 124 9.66 8.71 21.08
N GLY A 125 8.60 8.05 21.57
CA GLY A 125 7.22 8.39 21.25
C GLY A 125 6.83 8.19 19.78
N THR A 126 7.66 7.53 18.97
CA THR A 126 7.40 7.29 17.55
C THR A 126 7.10 5.82 17.30
N TYR A 127 6.04 5.55 16.54
CA TYR A 127 5.58 4.19 16.23
C TYR A 127 5.47 4.02 14.71
N PRO A 128 6.55 3.61 14.02
CA PRO A 128 6.52 3.42 12.56
C PRO A 128 5.43 2.43 12.14
N TYR A 129 4.59 2.82 11.19
CA TYR A 129 3.47 2.01 10.71
C TYR A 129 3.95 0.93 9.72
N THR A 130 4.59 -0.11 10.25
CA THR A 130 5.12 -1.24 9.48
C THR A 130 4.03 -2.22 9.04
N LEU A 131 4.35 -3.11 8.09
CA LEU A 131 3.45 -4.17 7.63
C LEU A 131 2.94 -5.06 8.77
N ALA A 132 3.80 -5.39 9.74
CA ALA A 132 3.41 -6.20 10.89
C ALA A 132 2.37 -5.48 11.78
N ARG A 133 2.53 -4.16 12.01
CA ARG A 133 1.57 -3.37 12.78
C ARG A 133 0.25 -3.18 12.03
N SER A 134 0.32 -2.88 10.73
CA SER A 134 -0.87 -2.70 9.89
C SER A 134 -1.69 -3.98 9.81
N PHE A 135 -1.04 -5.15 9.73
CA PHE A 135 -1.70 -6.44 9.77
C PHE A 135 -2.34 -6.71 11.14
N LYS A 136 -1.61 -6.52 12.24
CA LYS A 136 -2.13 -6.70 13.61
C LYS A 136 -3.42 -5.90 13.83
N ALA A 137 -3.43 -4.63 13.45
CA ALA A 137 -4.53 -3.72 13.70
C ALA A 137 -5.45 -3.53 12.47
N TYR A 138 -5.45 -4.46 11.51
CA TYR A 138 -6.18 -4.29 10.25
C TYR A 138 -7.68 -4.05 10.47
N ARG A 139 -8.33 -4.86 11.32
CA ARG A 139 -9.77 -4.73 11.63
C ARG A 139 -10.13 -3.36 12.20
N LEU A 140 -9.37 -2.93 13.20
CA LEU A 140 -9.53 -1.62 13.82
C LEU A 140 -9.33 -0.48 12.80
N ASN A 141 -8.25 -0.52 12.02
CA ASN A 141 -7.97 0.52 11.03
C ASN A 141 -9.02 0.55 9.92
N LYS A 142 -9.56 -0.61 9.52
CA LYS A 142 -10.68 -0.70 8.57
C LYS A 142 -11.94 -0.06 9.15
N PHE A 143 -12.31 -0.39 10.39
CA PHE A 143 -13.45 0.23 11.08
C PHE A 143 -13.34 1.76 11.11
N LEU A 144 -12.17 2.28 11.48
CA LEU A 144 -11.92 3.73 11.53
C LEU A 144 -11.89 4.38 10.14
N HIS A 145 -11.42 3.66 9.13
CA HIS A 145 -11.49 4.11 7.73
C HIS A 145 -12.94 4.25 7.25
N ASP A 146 -13.81 3.29 7.61
CA ASP A 146 -15.20 3.25 7.19
C ASP A 146 -16.04 4.42 7.76
N MET A 147 -15.50 5.19 8.72
CA MET A 147 -16.06 6.47 9.19
C MET A 147 -16.20 7.53 8.08
N VAL A 148 -15.59 7.34 6.91
CA VAL A 148 -15.85 8.17 5.73
C VAL A 148 -17.29 8.00 5.21
N ALA A 149 -17.90 6.82 5.41
CA ALA A 149 -19.27 6.53 4.98
C ALA A 149 -20.32 7.13 5.95
N PRO A 150 -21.28 7.96 5.47
CA PRO A 150 -22.31 8.55 6.32
C PRO A 150 -23.15 7.51 7.09
N ALA A 151 -23.54 6.42 6.43
CA ALA A 151 -24.32 5.35 7.05
C ALA A 151 -23.57 4.68 8.21
N HIS A 152 -22.26 4.47 8.06
CA HIS A 152 -21.43 3.91 9.12
C HIS A 152 -21.32 4.85 10.32
N ARG A 153 -21.13 6.15 10.09
CA ARG A 153 -21.15 7.16 11.17
C ARG A 153 -22.49 7.20 11.89
N ALA A 154 -23.60 7.12 11.15
CA ALA A 154 -24.94 7.12 11.73
C ALA A 154 -25.19 5.86 12.57
N ALA A 155 -24.76 4.69 12.09
CA ALA A 155 -24.85 3.44 12.84
C ALA A 155 -24.02 3.50 14.14
N PHE A 156 -22.77 3.95 14.04
CA PHE A 156 -21.91 4.16 15.21
C PHE A 156 -22.53 5.13 16.24
N LYS A 157 -23.08 6.26 15.80
CA LYS A 157 -23.72 7.24 16.69
C LYS A 157 -25.02 6.73 17.32
N ARG A 158 -25.72 5.81 16.65
CA ARG A 158 -26.97 5.22 17.15
C ARG A 158 -26.67 4.19 18.24
N ASP A 159 -25.70 3.32 18.01
CA ASP A 159 -25.28 2.28 18.95
C ASP A 159 -23.81 1.90 18.70
N GLU A 160 -22.94 2.32 19.61
CA GLU A 160 -21.50 2.07 19.52
C GLU A 160 -21.18 0.57 19.66
N GLU A 161 -21.82 -0.15 20.58
CA GLU A 161 -21.51 -1.55 20.88
C GLU A 161 -21.95 -2.49 19.76
N THR A 162 -23.13 -2.24 19.19
CA THR A 162 -23.59 -2.99 18.02
C THR A 162 -22.65 -2.74 16.84
N SER A 163 -22.25 -1.49 16.61
CA SER A 163 -21.30 -1.15 15.53
C SER A 163 -19.94 -1.84 15.70
N PHE A 164 -19.41 -1.91 16.93
CA PHE A 164 -18.18 -2.63 17.21
C PHE A 164 -18.29 -4.14 16.98
N THR A 165 -19.44 -4.71 17.33
CA THR A 165 -19.69 -6.15 17.21
C THR A 165 -19.87 -6.55 15.75
N GLU A 166 -20.64 -5.78 14.97
CA GLU A 166 -20.78 -5.96 13.52
C GLU A 166 -19.45 -5.84 12.77
N ALA A 167 -18.56 -4.96 13.24
CA ALA A 167 -17.22 -4.81 12.68
C ALA A 167 -16.23 -5.93 13.08
N GLY A 168 -16.63 -6.85 13.98
CA GLY A 168 -15.80 -7.97 14.43
C GLY A 168 -14.57 -7.55 15.23
N LEU A 169 -14.67 -6.43 15.97
CA LEU A 169 -13.57 -5.94 16.81
C LEU A 169 -13.33 -6.86 18.02
N SER A 170 -12.08 -7.01 18.42
CA SER A 170 -11.72 -7.70 19.66
C SER A 170 -12.14 -6.90 20.89
N GLU A 171 -12.31 -7.54 22.05
CA GLU A 171 -12.66 -6.80 23.27
C GLU A 171 -11.60 -5.77 23.68
N GLU A 172 -10.32 -6.00 23.38
CA GLU A 172 -9.26 -5.01 23.57
C GLU A 172 -9.48 -3.77 22.68
N GLU A 173 -9.75 -3.98 21.39
CA GLU A 173 -10.03 -2.90 20.42
C GLU A 173 -11.27 -2.11 20.84
N LYS A 174 -12.35 -2.79 21.23
CA LYS A 174 -13.56 -2.14 21.74
C LYS A 174 -13.26 -1.32 22.99
N ALA A 175 -12.54 -1.89 23.94
CA ALA A 175 -12.24 -1.21 25.19
C ALA A 175 -11.36 0.04 24.99
N LEU A 176 -10.45 0.04 24.02
CA LEU A 176 -9.67 1.22 23.62
C LEU A 176 -10.57 2.31 23.01
N LEU A 177 -11.51 1.93 22.13
CA LEU A 177 -12.46 2.87 21.52
C LEU A 177 -13.45 3.45 22.54
N ARG A 178 -14.03 2.61 23.41
CA ARG A 178 -14.93 3.02 24.51
C ARG A 178 -14.27 3.99 25.47
N ARG A 179 -12.99 3.80 25.78
CA ARG A 179 -12.25 4.70 26.67
C ARG A 179 -11.72 5.94 25.96
N ARG A 180 -11.83 6.01 24.64
CA ARG A 180 -11.21 7.04 23.79
C ARG A 180 -9.72 7.16 24.12
N ASP A 181 -9.06 6.02 24.35
CA ASP A 181 -7.64 5.97 24.71
C ASP A 181 -6.78 6.20 23.46
N TRP A 182 -6.62 7.47 23.08
CA TRP A 182 -5.89 7.89 21.89
C TRP A 182 -4.46 7.35 21.85
N ARG A 183 -3.79 7.35 23.00
CA ARG A 183 -2.41 6.87 23.13
C ARG A 183 -2.35 5.35 23.06
N GLY A 184 -3.26 4.65 23.75
CA GLY A 184 -3.40 3.20 23.67
C GLY A 184 -3.70 2.72 22.26
N LEU A 185 -4.55 3.44 21.50
CA LEU A 185 -4.84 3.12 20.10
C LEU A 185 -3.59 3.21 19.21
N ILE A 186 -2.75 4.24 19.37
CA ILE A 186 -1.46 4.35 18.67
C ILE A 186 -0.52 3.20 19.06
N HIS A 187 -0.41 2.90 20.36
CA HIS A 187 0.41 1.80 20.85
C HIS A 187 -0.04 0.45 20.29
N TYR A 188 -1.36 0.22 20.22
CA TYR A 188 -1.95 -1.02 19.71
C TYR A 188 -1.59 -1.27 18.25
N GLY A 189 -1.60 -0.21 17.43
CA GLY A 189 -1.27 -0.28 15.99
C GLY A 189 -2.21 0.54 15.11
N CYS A 190 -3.05 1.40 15.66
CA CYS A 190 -3.89 2.29 14.87
C CYS A 190 -3.04 3.34 14.16
N ILE A 191 -3.36 3.65 12.89
CA ILE A 191 -2.79 4.79 12.19
C ILE A 191 -3.49 6.08 12.62
N PHE A 192 -2.73 7.17 12.80
CA PHE A 192 -3.26 8.45 13.26
C PHE A 192 -4.41 8.98 12.39
N PHE A 193 -4.34 8.83 11.07
CA PHE A 193 -5.39 9.32 10.14
C PHE A 193 -6.75 8.62 10.30
N GLY A 194 -6.78 7.44 10.93
CA GLY A 194 -8.02 6.79 11.36
C GLY A 194 -8.60 7.46 12.60
N LEU A 195 -7.73 7.77 13.58
CA LEU A 195 -8.10 8.47 14.81
C LEU A 195 -8.61 9.88 14.55
N GLU A 196 -8.03 10.59 13.59
CA GLU A 196 -8.47 11.92 13.16
C GLU A 196 -9.92 11.89 12.65
N LYS A 197 -10.27 10.89 11.84
CA LYS A 197 -11.66 10.69 11.36
C LYS A 197 -12.58 10.37 12.53
N PHE A 198 -12.16 9.46 13.40
CA PHE A 198 -12.95 9.10 14.57
C PHE A 198 -13.20 10.31 15.47
N GLY A 199 -12.17 11.11 15.74
CA GLY A 199 -12.25 12.39 16.44
C GLY A 199 -13.31 13.32 15.84
N ALA A 200 -13.31 13.50 14.52
CA ALA A 200 -14.35 14.28 13.84
C ALA A 200 -15.77 13.73 14.06
N VAL A 201 -15.94 12.39 14.09
CA VAL A 201 -17.24 11.75 14.34
C VAL A 201 -17.72 11.96 15.78
N VAL A 202 -16.85 11.70 16.77
CA VAL A 202 -17.20 11.84 18.19
C VAL A 202 -17.24 13.29 18.66
N GLY A 203 -16.71 14.21 17.86
CA GLY A 203 -16.62 15.61 18.27
C GLY A 203 -15.41 15.88 19.16
N VAL A 204 -14.23 15.50 18.72
CA VAL A 204 -12.97 15.83 19.38
C VAL A 204 -12.07 16.49 18.34
N SER A 205 -11.50 17.65 18.66
CA SER A 205 -10.59 18.36 17.77
C SER A 205 -9.21 17.69 17.75
N ASN A 206 -8.43 17.91 16.70
CA ASN A 206 -7.10 17.30 16.59
C ASN A 206 -6.18 17.69 17.76
N LEU A 207 -6.30 18.92 18.28
CA LEU A 207 -5.49 19.38 19.41
C LEU A 207 -5.82 18.63 20.71
N HIS A 208 -7.07 18.23 20.92
CA HIS A 208 -7.42 17.39 22.07
C HIS A 208 -6.76 16.02 21.97
N ILE A 209 -6.75 15.42 20.77
CA ILE A 209 -6.08 14.14 20.52
C ILE A 209 -4.57 14.28 20.78
N TYR A 210 -3.93 15.35 20.31
CA TYR A 210 -2.51 15.59 20.55
C TYR A 210 -2.18 15.82 22.03
N ALA A 211 -3.00 16.60 22.74
CA ALA A 211 -2.85 16.84 24.17
C ALA A 211 -2.97 15.53 24.98
N ALA A 212 -3.97 14.72 24.66
CA ALA A 212 -4.15 13.40 25.27
C ALA A 212 -2.97 12.45 25.00
N MET A 213 -2.40 12.49 23.79
CA MET A 213 -1.20 11.71 23.46
C MET A 213 0.05 12.17 24.25
N ARG A 214 0.18 13.47 24.54
CA ARG A 214 1.23 14.02 25.42
C ARG A 214 0.95 13.83 26.91
N GLY A 215 -0.29 13.48 27.29
CA GLY A 215 -0.69 13.26 28.68
C GLY A 215 -0.86 14.55 29.49
N GLU A 216 -1.26 15.64 28.83
CA GLU A 216 -1.45 16.95 29.47
C GLU A 216 -2.79 17.57 29.08
N SER A 217 -3.18 18.66 29.74
CA SER A 217 -4.40 19.39 29.39
C SER A 217 -4.28 20.10 28.04
N LEU A 218 -5.40 20.34 27.37
CA LEU A 218 -5.45 21.11 26.12
C LEU A 218 -4.81 22.51 26.29
N GLU A 219 -5.03 23.15 27.43
CA GLU A 219 -4.44 24.47 27.75
C GLU A 219 -2.92 24.42 27.83
N ALA A 220 -2.36 23.41 28.51
CA ALA A 220 -0.91 23.19 28.56
C ALA A 220 -0.37 22.91 27.16
N PHE A 221 -1.10 22.11 26.37
CA PHE A 221 -0.71 21.80 25.00
C PHE A 221 -0.67 23.04 24.11
N GLN A 222 -1.71 23.88 24.18
CA GLN A 222 -1.84 25.11 23.41
C GLN A 222 -0.72 26.11 23.69
N LYS A 223 -0.21 26.19 24.92
CA LYS A 223 0.94 27.04 25.28
C LYS A 223 2.21 26.69 24.50
N THR A 224 2.33 25.46 24.00
CA THR A 224 3.48 25.04 23.17
C THR A 224 3.34 25.40 21.69
N ARG A 225 2.22 26.01 21.28
CA ARG A 225 1.93 26.34 19.88
C ARG A 225 2.13 27.83 19.63
N ASN A 226 2.71 28.16 18.49
CA ASN A 226 2.86 29.55 18.05
C ASN A 226 1.52 30.23 17.74
N SER A 227 0.49 29.46 17.38
CA SER A 227 -0.87 29.94 17.16
C SER A 227 -1.86 28.86 17.64
N PRO A 228 -2.61 29.12 18.72
CA PRO A 228 -3.56 28.17 19.28
C PRO A 228 -4.88 28.20 18.48
N VAL A 229 -4.96 27.41 17.41
CA VAL A 229 -6.18 27.26 16.61
C VAL A 229 -6.69 25.83 16.74
N LEU A 230 -7.96 25.68 17.14
CA LEU A 230 -8.65 24.39 17.15
C LEU A 230 -9.16 24.07 15.75
N TYR A 231 -8.86 22.87 15.26
CA TYR A 231 -9.31 22.38 13.96
C TYR A 231 -9.66 20.89 14.01
N SER A 232 -10.45 20.45 13.03
CA SER A 232 -10.88 19.07 12.82
C SER A 232 -11.09 18.83 11.33
N VAL A 233 -11.10 17.56 10.91
CA VAL A 233 -11.42 17.16 9.52
C VAL A 233 -12.90 16.93 9.26
N ALA A 234 -13.76 17.34 10.21
CA ALA A 234 -15.20 17.26 10.05
C ALA A 234 -15.67 18.05 8.82
N SER A 235 -16.61 17.48 8.06
CA SER A 235 -17.23 18.18 6.92
C SER A 235 -18.06 19.36 7.38
N THR A 236 -18.29 20.34 6.49
CA THR A 236 -19.13 21.52 6.73
C THR A 236 -20.55 21.18 7.20
N GLU A 237 -21.09 20.04 6.79
CA GLU A 237 -22.39 19.53 7.26
C GLU A 237 -22.44 19.19 8.75
N ALA A 238 -21.29 18.95 9.39
CA ALA A 238 -21.22 18.65 10.82
C ALA A 238 -21.39 19.89 11.73
N GLY A 239 -21.49 21.09 11.14
CA GLY A 239 -21.55 22.37 11.85
C GLY A 239 -20.21 22.74 12.50
N LYS A 240 -19.95 24.04 12.69
CA LYS A 240 -18.85 24.48 13.55
C LYS A 240 -19.18 24.06 14.98
N LYS A 241 -18.56 22.99 15.45
CA LYS A 241 -18.67 22.59 16.86
C LYS A 241 -17.89 23.59 17.71
N ASP A 242 -18.55 24.12 18.73
CA ASP A 242 -17.87 24.84 19.80
C ASP A 242 -17.15 23.81 20.67
N TRP A 243 -15.83 23.84 20.60
CA TRP A 243 -14.98 22.85 21.26
C TRP A 243 -14.64 23.24 22.70
N SER A 244 -15.13 24.39 23.18
CA SER A 244 -14.85 24.92 24.51
C SER A 244 -15.42 24.08 25.66
N GLU A 245 -16.39 23.19 25.39
CA GLU A 245 -17.09 22.40 26.41
C GLU A 245 -16.63 20.92 26.47
N THR A 246 -15.81 20.46 25.53
CA THR A 246 -15.37 19.06 25.47
C THR A 246 -14.24 18.80 26.48
N ARG A 247 -14.60 18.26 27.65
CA ARG A 247 -13.63 17.77 28.66
C ARG A 247 -12.94 16.48 28.25
#